data_AF-A0A838Y905-F1
#
_entry.id   AF-A0A838Y905-F1
#
_cell.length_a   1.000
_cell.length_b   1.000
_cell.length_c   1.000
_cell.angle_alpha   90.00
_cell.angle_beta   90.00
_cell.angle_gamma   90.00
#
_symmetry.space_group_name_H-M   'P 1'
#
loop_
_entity.id
_entity.type
_entity.pdbx_description
1 polymer ?
#
loop_
_entity_poly.entity_id
_entity_poly.type
_entity_poly.pdbx_seq_one_letter_code
_entity_poly.pdbx_strand_id
1 'polypeptide(L)' 'MADKSAPAAPAFELVVIRPFADYQRGDHIKDAQAVADILAGECAGYVNKITPTAE' A
#
# COMPACT_ATOMS: atom_id res chain seq x y z
N MET A 1 -16.94 -11.77 24.06
CA MET A 1 -16.55 -10.51 23.39
C MET A 1 -15.88 -10.91 22.09
N ALA A 2 -16.62 -10.89 20.99
CA ALA A 2 -16.04 -11.07 19.67
C ALA A 2 -15.42 -9.72 19.31
N ASP A 3 -14.14 -9.56 19.56
CA ASP A 3 -13.35 -8.49 18.95
C ASP A 3 -13.37 -8.79 17.46
N LYS A 4 -14.38 -8.24 16.79
CA LYS A 4 -14.46 -8.20 15.33
C LYS A 4 -13.39 -7.21 14.96
N SER A 5 -12.13 -7.67 15.00
CA SER A 5 -10.96 -6.89 14.66
C SER A 5 -11.25 -6.32 13.28
N ALA A 6 -11.61 -5.03 13.27
CA ALA A 6 -11.64 -4.27 12.04
C ALA A 6 -10.31 -4.60 11.36
N PRO A 7 -10.28 -4.98 10.08
CA PRO A 7 -9.01 -5.21 9.40
C PRO A 7 -8.21 -3.93 9.65
N ALA A 8 -7.21 -4.02 10.52
CA ALA A 8 -6.44 -2.87 10.93
C ALA A 8 -5.93 -2.30 9.63
N ALA A 9 -6.36 -1.07 9.29
CA ALA A 9 -5.89 -0.41 8.09
C ALA A 9 -4.38 -0.63 8.05
N PRO A 10 -3.83 -1.11 6.92
CA PRO A 10 -2.44 -1.51 6.88
C PRO A 10 -1.61 -0.36 7.45
N ALA A 11 -0.75 -0.67 8.43
CA ALA A 11 0.02 0.35 9.16
C ALA A 11 0.93 1.18 8.24
N PHE A 12 1.02 0.79 6.97
CA PHE A 12 1.75 1.42 5.91
C PHE A 12 0.92 1.44 4.63
N GLU A 13 1.06 2.51 3.86
CA GLU A 13 0.55 2.65 2.51
C GLU A 13 1.73 2.53 1.53
N LEU A 14 1.47 2.17 0.28
CA LEU A 14 2.49 2.22 -0.76
C LEU A 14 2.30 3.49 -1.58
N VAL A 15 3.36 4.29 -1.70
CA VAL A 15 3.39 5.41 -2.64
C VAL A 15 4.16 5.02 -3.89
N VAL A 16 3.56 5.25 -5.05
CA VAL A 16 4.15 4.89 -6.34
C VAL A 16 5.26 5.87 -6.67
N ILE A 17 6.51 5.40 -6.76
CA ILE A 17 7.67 6.25 -7.09
C ILE A 17 8.01 6.20 -8.58
N ARG A 18 7.64 5.10 -9.25
CA ARG A 18 7.79 4.92 -10.70
C ARG A 18 6.44 4.46 -11.24
N PRO A 19 5.90 5.07 -12.31
CA PRO A 19 4.61 4.67 -12.84
C PRO A 19 4.67 3.23 -13.38
N PHE A 20 3.64 2.44 -13.08
CA PHE A 20 3.50 1.05 -13.53
C PHE A 20 2.02 0.70 -13.66
N ALA A 21 1.68 -0.22 -14.56
CA ALA A 21 0.28 -0.54 -14.89
C ALA A 21 -0.54 0.74 -15.12
N ASP A 22 -1.59 0.97 -14.33
CA ASP A 22 -2.41 2.19 -14.33
C ASP A 22 -2.05 3.18 -13.20
N TYR A 23 -1.05 2.84 -12.37
CA TYR A 23 -0.63 3.67 -11.25
C TYR A 23 0.37 4.74 -11.68
N GLN A 24 0.07 5.99 -11.33
CA GLN A 24 0.94 7.14 -11.62
C GLN A 24 1.89 7.42 -10.46
N ARG A 25 3.02 8.08 -10.76
CA ARG A 25 3.96 8.51 -9.72
C ARG A 25 3.27 9.47 -8.74
N GLY A 26 3.36 9.16 -7.45
CA GLY A 26 2.71 9.87 -6.37
C GLY A 26 1.34 9.32 -6.00
N ASP A 27 0.87 8.25 -6.66
CA ASP A 27 -0.38 7.59 -6.28
C ASP A 27 -0.21 6.79 -4.98
N HIS A 28 -1.25 6.78 -4.14
CA HIS A 28 -1.25 6.15 -2.82
C HIS A 28 -2.11 4.89 -2.82
N ILE A 29 -1.45 3.74 -2.72
CA ILE A 29 -2.09 2.44 -2.67
C ILE A 29 -2.30 2.07 -1.19
N LYS A 30 -3.56 2.13 -0.79
CA LYS A 30 -4.03 1.84 0.58
C LYS A 30 -4.70 0.47 0.71
N ASP A 31 -4.96 -0.18 -0.44
CA ASP A 31 -5.63 -1.46 -0.49
C ASP A 31 -4.67 -2.60 -0.14
N ALA A 32 -4.99 -3.38 0.90
CA ALA A 32 -4.10 -4.41 1.40
C ALA A 32 -3.84 -5.53 0.37
N GLN A 33 -4.80 -5.83 -0.52
CA GLN A 33 -4.63 -6.83 -1.56
C GLN A 33 -3.70 -6.32 -2.65
N ALA A 34 -3.92 -5.09 -3.12
CA ALA A 34 -3.03 -4.45 -4.09
C ALA A 34 -1.61 -4.33 -3.54
N VAL A 35 -1.46 -3.94 -2.26
CA VAL A 35 -0.17 -3.88 -1.58
C VAL A 35 0.52 -5.25 -1.56
N ALA A 36 -0.20 -6.32 -1.23
CA ALA A 36 0.36 -7.67 -1.21
C ALA A 36 0.79 -8.13 -2.62
N ASP A 37 -0.04 -7.89 -3.63
CA ASP A 37 0.23 -8.25 -5.04
C ASP A 37 1.48 -7.53 -5.56
N ILE A 38 1.56 -6.21 -5.34
CA ILE A 38 2.69 -5.37 -5.77
C ILE A 38 3.98 -5.77 -5.06
N LEU A 39 3.91 -6.07 -3.75
CA LEU A 39 5.07 -6.52 -2.98
C LEU A 39 5.50 -7.95 -3.29
N ALA A 40 4.57 -8.82 -3.72
CA ALA A 40 4.85 -10.18 -4.14
C ALA A 40 5.41 -10.24 -5.57
N GLY A 41 5.13 -9.24 -6.40
CA GLY A 41 5.62 -9.13 -7.77
C GLY A 41 6.90 -8.30 -7.93
N GLU A 42 7.30 -8.10 -9.18
CA GLU A 42 8.47 -7.29 -9.56
C GLU A 42 8.25 -5.77 -9.35
N CYS A 43 7.00 -5.36 -9.04
CA CYS A 43 6.64 -3.96 -8.85
C CYS A 43 7.00 -3.42 -7.46
N ALA A 44 7.51 -4.25 -6.55
CA ALA A 44 7.97 -3.83 -5.23
C ALA A 44 9.04 -2.72 -5.28
N GLY A 45 9.85 -2.67 -6.36
CA GLY A 45 10.85 -1.63 -6.59
C GLY A 45 10.32 -0.33 -7.22
N TYR A 46 9.02 -0.27 -7.54
CA TYR A 46 8.34 0.89 -8.12
C TYR A 46 7.49 1.66 -7.10
N VAL A 47 7.45 1.17 -5.87
CA VAL A 47 6.69 1.75 -4.75
C VAL A 47 7.59 1.96 -3.54
N ASN A 48 7.23 2.91 -2.67
CA ASN A 48 7.82 3.12 -1.36
C ASN A 48 6.79 2.86 -0.27
N LYS A 49 7.19 2.19 0.81
CA LYS A 49 6.36 2.06 2.00
C LYS A 49 6.39 3.36 2.78
N ILE A 50 5.23 3.97 2.97
CA ILE A 50 5.04 5.15 3.80
C ILE A 50 4.15 4.79 4.98
N THR A 51 4.46 5.33 6.14
CA THR A 51 3.53 5.34 7.27
C THR A 51 2.66 6.57 7.07
N PRO A 52 1.32 6.48 7.02
CA PRO A 52 0.49 7.67 7.04
C PRO A 52 0.74 8.36 8.39
N THR A 53 1.52 9.44 8.37
CA THR A 53 1.79 10.24 9.56
C THR A 53 0.45 10.83 10.00
N ALA A 54 -0.13 10.26 11.06
CA ALA A 54 -1.24 10.87 11.77
C ALA A 54 -0.66 12.05 12.56
N GLU A 55 -0.55 13.20 11.90
CA GLU A 55 -0.28 14.49 12.56
C GLU A 55 -1.59 15.14 13.01
#